data_AF-V9E200-F1
#
_entry.id   AF-V9E200-F1
#
_cell.length_a   1.000
_cell.length_b   1.000
_cell.length_c   1.000
_cell.angle_alpha   90.00
_cell.angle_beta   90.00
_cell.angle_gamma   90.00
#
_symmetry.space_group_name_H-M   'P 1'
#
loop_
_entity.id
_entity.type
_entity.pdbx_description
1 polymer ?
#
loop_
_entity_poly.entity_id
_entity_poly.type
_entity_poly.pdbx_seq_one_letter_code
_entity_poly.pdbx_strand_id
1 'polypeptide(L)'
;MRRNKSHVALTACRKVTDNLFQLMVSKVPINEAAACLFRDTAGKLATILADDQVAGNMRGMCVVHLVKKLGNVLELADTLTGIPAALSDAVLRSTRLKLKKYAETHSEDLLTMMEKTVLPIQKKGKLTGRRVEGPVKKLIVDFQQEMNRYKHFQMIDVPQRSEERWKVFKEVAEALAKWIGLTSMTATPPNQLKSMLRAAKRFNQEFPDRVPVLLLRNVGMRLRICRRRHKPAKKSKTPGK
;
A
#
# COMPACT_ATOMS: atom_id res chain seq x y z
N MET A 1 14.29 20.52 -5.24
CA MET A 1 13.49 19.55 -4.44
C MET A 1 12.36 20.28 -3.71
N ARG A 2 11.14 20.34 -4.26
CA ARG A 2 9.96 20.82 -3.51
C ARG A 2 9.57 19.71 -2.52
N ARG A 3 9.86 19.88 -1.22
CA ARG A 3 9.24 19.03 -0.18
C ARG A 3 7.72 19.17 -0.35
N ASN A 4 7.05 18.03 -0.52
CA ASN A 4 5.63 17.97 -0.84
C ASN A 4 4.82 18.59 0.32
N LYS A 5 4.37 19.85 0.17
CA LYS A 5 3.73 20.63 1.24
C LYS A 5 2.51 19.91 1.82
N SER A 6 1.76 19.21 0.97
CA SER A 6 0.62 18.37 1.35
C SER A 6 1.00 17.22 2.30
N HIS A 7 2.15 16.57 2.09
CA HIS A 7 2.63 15.50 2.98
C HIS A 7 2.98 16.01 4.38
N VAL A 8 3.63 17.17 4.48
CA VAL A 8 3.97 17.79 5.78
C VAL A 8 2.69 18.18 6.52
N ALA A 9 1.75 18.82 5.81
CA ALA A 9 0.45 19.19 6.36
C ALA A 9 -0.35 17.97 6.84
N LEU A 10 -0.39 16.90 6.05
CA LEU A 10 -1.08 15.65 6.40
C LEU A 10 -0.46 14.99 7.65
N THR A 11 0.86 14.97 7.75
CA THR A 11 1.56 14.39 8.91
C THR A 11 1.30 15.22 10.17
N ALA A 12 1.32 16.55 10.07
CA ALA A 12 1.03 17.44 11.17
C ALA A 12 -0.43 17.31 11.62
N CYS A 13 -1.38 17.34 10.66
CA CYS A 13 -2.80 17.18 10.94
C CYS A 13 -3.08 15.86 11.66
N ARG A 14 -2.50 14.74 11.19
CA ARG A 14 -2.62 13.45 11.88
C ARG A 14 -2.16 13.51 13.34
N LYS A 15 -0.99 14.12 13.61
CA LYS A 15 -0.48 14.26 14.98
C LYS A 15 -1.41 15.10 15.86
N VAL A 16 -1.93 16.21 15.31
CA VAL A 16 -2.87 17.07 16.04
C VAL A 16 -4.18 16.32 16.32
N THR A 17 -4.73 15.59 15.36
CA THR A 17 -5.92 14.74 15.57
C THR A 17 -5.67 13.68 16.64
N ASP A 18 -4.49 13.04 16.65
CA ASP A 18 -4.13 12.06 17.68
C ASP A 18 -4.07 12.71 19.07
N ASN A 19 -3.42 13.87 19.20
CA ASN A 19 -3.35 14.61 20.47
C ASN A 19 -4.74 15.05 20.93
N LEU A 20 -5.56 15.59 20.04
CA LEU A 20 -6.93 15.98 20.34
C LEU A 20 -7.76 14.81 20.85
N PHE A 21 -7.68 13.67 20.18
CA PHE A 21 -8.35 12.44 20.61
C PHE A 21 -7.90 12.02 22.02
N GLN A 22 -6.60 12.07 22.32
CA GLN A 22 -6.10 11.75 23.67
C GLN A 22 -6.58 12.73 24.74
N LEU A 23 -6.66 14.02 24.43
CA LEU A 23 -7.20 15.03 25.35
C LEU A 23 -8.68 14.75 25.66
N MET A 24 -9.48 14.43 24.64
CA MET A 24 -10.90 14.08 24.81
C MET A 24 -11.07 12.81 25.65
N VAL A 25 -10.28 11.76 25.40
CA VAL A 25 -10.30 10.51 26.18
C VAL A 25 -9.90 10.77 27.64
N SER A 26 -8.93 11.64 27.86
CA SER A 26 -8.44 12.02 29.19
C SER A 26 -9.35 13.05 29.88
N LYS A 27 -10.46 13.46 29.24
CA LYS A 27 -11.39 14.49 29.72
C LYS A 27 -10.71 15.81 30.07
N VAL A 28 -9.60 16.11 29.42
CA VAL A 28 -8.91 17.40 29.57
C VAL A 28 -9.74 18.44 28.83
N PRO A 29 -10.09 19.59 29.47
CA PRO A 29 -10.85 20.63 28.82
C PRO A 29 -10.17 21.13 27.54
N ILE A 30 -10.94 21.21 26.45
CA ILE A 30 -10.51 21.78 25.18
C ILE A 30 -11.28 23.09 25.00
N ASN A 31 -10.58 24.19 24.76
CA ASN A 31 -11.23 25.47 24.52
C ASN A 31 -11.75 25.59 23.07
N GLU A 32 -12.77 26.43 22.88
CA GLU A 32 -13.41 26.62 21.58
C GLU A 32 -12.45 27.14 20.50
N ALA A 33 -11.51 28.03 20.87
CA ALA A 33 -10.56 28.59 19.92
C ALA A 33 -9.63 27.52 19.31
N ALA A 34 -9.12 26.60 20.14
CA ALA A 34 -8.30 25.48 19.70
C ALA A 34 -9.10 24.50 18.83
N ALA A 35 -10.35 24.24 19.19
CA ALA A 35 -11.26 23.40 18.40
C ALA A 35 -11.56 24.01 17.03
N CYS A 36 -11.87 25.30 16.95
CA CYS A 36 -12.06 26.03 15.70
C CYS A 36 -10.80 25.97 14.82
N LEU A 37 -9.62 26.24 15.39
CA LEU A 37 -8.36 26.19 14.65
C LEU A 37 -8.09 24.79 14.09
N PHE A 38 -8.35 23.75 14.88
CA PHE A 38 -8.23 22.36 14.43
C PHE A 38 -9.17 22.09 13.26
N ARG A 39 -10.46 22.40 13.41
CA ARG A 39 -11.47 22.22 12.36
C ARG A 39 -11.08 22.92 11.07
N ASP A 40 -10.71 24.19 11.15
CA ASP A 40 -10.35 24.99 9.97
C ASP A 40 -9.10 24.45 9.29
N THR A 41 -8.14 23.96 10.07
CA THR A 41 -6.92 23.31 9.54
C THR A 41 -7.25 22.00 8.83
N ALA A 42 -8.10 21.16 9.43
CA ALA A 42 -8.56 19.91 8.82
C ALA A 42 -9.34 20.18 7.53
N GLY A 43 -10.23 21.17 7.54
CA GLY A 43 -10.99 21.60 6.38
C GLY A 43 -10.10 22.10 5.24
N LYS A 44 -9.12 22.96 5.53
CA LYS A 44 -8.12 23.42 4.56
C LYS A 44 -7.32 22.27 3.96
N LEU A 45 -6.92 21.29 4.77
CA LEU A 45 -6.23 20.10 4.27
C LEU A 45 -7.11 19.32 3.29
N ALA A 46 -8.39 19.09 3.61
CA ALA A 46 -9.30 18.40 2.70
C ALA A 46 -9.48 19.15 1.37
N THR A 47 -9.55 20.48 1.39
CA THR A 47 -9.59 21.30 0.16
C THR A 47 -8.30 21.16 -0.64
N ILE A 48 -7.13 21.28 0.01
CA ILE A 48 -5.83 21.10 -0.67
C ILE A 48 -5.73 19.73 -1.33
N LEU A 49 -6.19 18.67 -0.66
CA LEU A 49 -6.16 17.31 -1.21
C LEU A 49 -7.18 17.11 -2.35
N ALA A 50 -8.31 17.82 -2.32
CA ALA A 50 -9.32 17.77 -3.36
C ALA A 50 -8.90 18.52 -4.64
N ASP A 51 -8.19 19.64 -4.50
CA ASP A 51 -7.73 20.48 -5.60
C ASP A 51 -6.46 19.92 -6.28
N ASP A 52 -5.78 18.97 -5.65
CA ASP A 52 -4.45 18.55 -6.05
C ASP A 52 -4.45 17.62 -7.28
N GLN A 53 -4.21 18.20 -8.47
CA GLN A 53 -3.47 17.50 -9.55
C GLN A 53 -2.02 17.15 -9.10
N VAL A 54 -1.53 17.73 -8.00
CA VAL A 54 -0.16 17.61 -7.47
C VAL A 54 -0.05 16.58 -6.33
N ALA A 55 -1.06 15.72 -6.17
CA ALA A 55 -1.03 14.57 -5.28
C ALA A 55 -0.05 13.46 -5.71
N GLY A 56 1.17 13.83 -6.07
CA GLY A 56 2.26 12.92 -6.36
C GLY A 56 2.40 11.92 -5.21
N ASN A 57 2.01 10.68 -5.50
CA ASN A 57 2.16 9.49 -4.66
C ASN A 57 1.95 9.78 -3.15
N MET A 58 0.91 10.55 -2.81
CA MET A 58 0.57 10.75 -1.41
C MET A 58 0.27 9.38 -0.80
N ARG A 59 0.89 9.11 0.35
CA ARG A 59 0.77 7.82 1.03
C ARG A 59 -0.68 7.68 1.50
N GLY A 60 -1.54 7.05 0.69
CA GLY A 60 -2.97 6.87 0.98
C GLY A 60 -3.24 6.33 2.40
N MET A 61 -2.30 5.54 2.94
CA MET A 61 -2.23 5.15 4.35
C MET A 61 -2.42 6.30 5.35
N CYS A 62 -1.73 7.43 5.16
CA CYS A 62 -1.82 8.57 6.07
C CYS A 62 -3.21 9.21 6.02
N VAL A 63 -3.83 9.27 4.84
CA VAL A 63 -5.20 9.77 4.68
C VAL A 63 -6.18 8.83 5.36
N VAL A 64 -6.06 7.52 5.14
CA VAL A 64 -6.91 6.51 5.79
C VAL A 64 -6.83 6.62 7.31
N HIS A 65 -5.63 6.71 7.87
CA HIS A 65 -5.46 6.89 9.32
C HIS A 65 -6.12 8.17 9.81
N LEU A 66 -5.98 9.28 9.08
CA LEU A 66 -6.62 10.53 9.43
C LEU A 66 -8.15 10.42 9.38
N VAL A 67 -8.72 9.82 8.33
CA VAL A 67 -10.17 9.58 8.19
C VAL A 67 -10.70 8.78 9.37
N LYS A 68 -10.02 7.68 9.73
CA LYS A 68 -10.39 6.84 10.88
C LYS A 68 -10.35 7.65 12.18
N LYS A 69 -9.26 8.38 12.43
CA LYS A 69 -9.09 9.16 13.67
C LYS A 69 -10.08 10.32 13.78
N LEU A 70 -10.38 11.00 12.68
CA LEU A 70 -11.45 11.99 12.64
C LEU A 70 -12.80 11.35 12.94
N GLY A 71 -13.05 10.13 12.48
CA GLY A 71 -14.24 9.35 12.86
C GLY A 71 -14.34 9.16 14.36
N ASN A 72 -13.27 8.67 14.99
CA ASN A 72 -13.22 8.48 16.44
C ASN A 72 -13.41 9.79 17.23
N VAL A 73 -12.86 10.91 16.75
CA VAL A 73 -13.05 12.24 17.37
C VAL A 73 -14.52 12.66 17.29
N LEU A 74 -15.15 12.50 16.13
CA LEU A 74 -16.56 12.84 15.92
C LEU A 74 -17.49 11.97 16.79
N GLU A 75 -17.26 10.67 16.80
CA GLU A 75 -18.02 9.73 17.65
C GLU A 75 -17.89 10.09 19.14
N LEU A 76 -16.69 10.42 19.59
CA LEU A 76 -16.47 10.81 20.98
C LEU A 76 -17.11 12.18 21.29
N ALA A 77 -17.03 13.15 20.37
CA ALA A 77 -17.68 14.46 20.51
C ALA A 77 -19.20 14.33 20.64
N ASP A 78 -19.81 13.35 19.96
CA ASP A 78 -21.26 13.12 20.03
C ASP A 78 -21.71 12.51 21.37
N THR A 79 -20.79 11.93 22.15
CA THR A 79 -21.11 11.31 23.45
C THR A 79 -20.76 12.16 24.67
N LEU A 80 -19.83 13.11 24.53
CA LEU A 80 -19.32 13.90 25.63
C LEU A 80 -20.08 15.23 25.76
N THR A 81 -20.47 15.57 26.98
CA THR A 81 -21.04 16.89 27.31
C THR A 81 -19.92 17.92 27.51
N GLY A 82 -20.20 19.19 27.19
CA GLY A 82 -19.23 20.28 27.35
C GLY A 82 -18.08 20.28 26.34
N ILE A 83 -18.20 19.53 25.24
CA ILE A 83 -17.25 19.58 24.12
C ILE A 83 -17.48 20.83 23.27
N PRO A 84 -16.41 21.49 22.78
CA PRO A 84 -16.52 22.58 21.84
C PRO A 84 -17.39 22.28 20.62
N ALA A 85 -18.26 23.23 20.26
CA ALA A 85 -19.19 23.06 19.13
C ALA A 85 -18.45 22.79 17.81
N ALA A 86 -17.26 23.38 17.63
CA ALA A 86 -16.42 23.14 16.46
C ALA A 86 -15.95 21.68 16.29
N LEU A 87 -15.99 20.84 17.33
CA LEU A 87 -15.64 19.41 17.24
C LEU A 87 -16.84 18.51 16.91
N SER A 88 -18.07 19.03 17.07
CA SER A 88 -19.32 18.36 16.72
C SER A 88 -20.03 19.02 15.54
N ASP A 89 -19.34 19.87 14.76
CA ASP A 89 -19.98 20.60 13.67
C ASP A 89 -20.04 19.84 12.34
N ALA A 90 -20.84 20.39 11.42
CA ALA A 90 -21.04 19.83 10.08
C ALA A 90 -19.79 19.94 9.18
N VAL A 91 -18.90 20.91 9.44
CA VAL A 91 -17.68 21.13 8.65
C VAL A 91 -16.69 20.01 8.87
N LEU A 92 -16.49 19.57 10.13
CA LEU A 92 -15.57 18.47 10.43
C LEU A 92 -16.09 17.13 9.88
N ARG A 93 -17.41 16.90 9.93
CA ARG A 93 -18.05 15.74 9.27
C ARG A 93 -17.87 15.77 7.76
N SER A 94 -18.13 16.91 7.12
CA SER A 94 -17.91 17.12 5.69
C SER A 94 -16.44 16.91 5.31
N THR A 95 -15.52 17.39 6.14
CA THR A 95 -14.07 17.20 5.96
C THR A 95 -13.70 15.71 5.97
N ARG A 96 -14.18 14.94 6.95
CA ARG A 96 -13.97 13.48 6.99
C ARG A 96 -14.48 12.81 5.72
N LEU A 97 -15.67 13.19 5.24
CA LEU A 97 -16.26 12.63 4.02
C LEU A 97 -15.42 12.95 2.77
N LYS A 98 -14.95 14.18 2.61
CA LYS A 98 -14.06 14.58 1.51
C LYS A 98 -12.75 13.78 1.51
N LEU A 99 -12.15 13.60 2.69
CA LEU A 99 -10.92 12.80 2.84
C LEU A 99 -11.15 11.32 2.53
N LYS A 100 -12.31 10.77 2.92
CA LYS A 100 -12.70 9.40 2.55
C LYS A 100 -12.86 9.27 1.03
N LYS A 101 -13.59 10.18 0.39
CA LYS A 101 -13.76 10.20 -1.08
C LYS A 101 -12.42 10.29 -1.81
N TYR A 102 -11.49 11.13 -1.32
CA TYR A 102 -10.13 11.18 -1.83
C TYR A 102 -9.43 9.82 -1.72
N ALA A 103 -9.53 9.15 -0.56
CA ALA A 103 -8.94 7.83 -0.34
C ALA A 103 -9.53 6.77 -1.28
N GLU A 104 -10.84 6.82 -1.55
CA GLU A 104 -11.53 5.94 -2.51
C GLU A 104 -10.99 6.14 -3.93
N THR A 105 -10.92 7.37 -4.41
CA THR A 105 -10.42 7.72 -5.75
C THR A 105 -8.98 7.25 -5.97
N HIS A 106 -8.13 7.31 -4.94
CA HIS A 106 -6.71 6.97 -5.03
C HIS A 106 -6.38 5.56 -4.46
N SER A 107 -7.41 4.74 -4.25
CA SER A 107 -7.26 3.42 -3.63
C SER A 107 -6.48 2.44 -4.51
N GLU A 108 -6.54 2.63 -5.83
CA GLU A 108 -5.95 1.72 -6.82
C GLU A 108 -4.72 2.26 -7.56
N ASP A 109 -4.25 3.47 -7.24
CA ASP A 109 -3.14 4.13 -7.94
C ASP A 109 -1.87 3.28 -7.96
N LEU A 110 -1.55 2.66 -6.82
CA LEU A 110 -0.34 1.85 -6.69
C LEU A 110 -0.43 0.58 -7.53
N LEU A 111 -1.59 -0.07 -7.57
CA LEU A 111 -1.84 -1.19 -8.47
C LEU A 111 -1.68 -0.76 -9.94
N THR A 112 -2.24 0.38 -10.34
CA THR A 112 -2.09 0.95 -11.69
C THR A 112 -0.63 1.26 -12.02
N MET A 113 0.16 1.77 -11.07
CA MET A 113 1.60 2.00 -11.27
C MET A 113 2.38 0.69 -11.45
N MET A 114 2.04 -0.35 -10.68
CA MET A 114 2.65 -1.68 -10.83
C MET A 114 2.30 -2.29 -12.19
N GLU A 115 1.04 -2.22 -12.61
CA GLU A 115 0.56 -2.69 -13.92
C GLU A 115 1.32 -2.00 -15.07
N LYS A 116 1.43 -0.67 -15.03
CA LYS A 116 2.22 0.11 -16.01
C LYS A 116 3.71 -0.25 -16.02
N THR A 117 4.24 -0.75 -14.91
CA THR A 117 5.64 -1.24 -14.83
C THR A 117 5.77 -2.65 -15.41
N VAL A 118 4.80 -3.53 -15.13
CA VAL A 118 4.86 -4.95 -15.51
C VAL A 118 4.59 -5.18 -16.99
N LEU A 119 3.53 -4.58 -17.54
CA LEU A 119 3.08 -4.85 -18.90
C LEU A 119 4.17 -4.61 -19.97
N PRO A 120 4.91 -3.48 -19.97
CA PRO A 120 5.92 -3.24 -21.01
C PRO A 120 7.11 -4.20 -20.89
N ILE A 121 7.45 -4.63 -19.67
CA ILE A 121 8.57 -5.54 -19.44
C ILE A 121 8.22 -6.94 -19.96
N GLN A 122 7.00 -7.41 -19.71
CA GLN A 122 6.51 -8.70 -20.18
C GLN A 122 6.36 -8.76 -21.71
N LYS A 123 5.90 -7.67 -22.35
CA LYS A 123 5.68 -7.63 -23.82
C LYS A 123 6.97 -7.59 -24.64
N LYS A 124 8.06 -7.06 -24.10
CA LYS A 124 9.31 -6.91 -24.83
C LYS A 124 10.14 -8.20 -24.74
N GLY A 125 10.21 -8.98 -25.80
CA GLY A 125 11.23 -10.03 -26.03
C GLY A 125 11.48 -11.01 -24.87
N LYS A 126 12.67 -11.63 -24.84
CA LYS A 126 13.03 -12.63 -23.82
C LYS A 126 13.27 -11.98 -22.46
N LEU A 127 12.60 -12.47 -21.42
CA LEU A 127 12.84 -12.07 -20.04
C LEU A 127 14.16 -12.69 -19.53
N THR A 128 15.04 -11.85 -18.98
CA THR A 128 16.32 -12.27 -18.39
C THR A 128 16.47 -11.67 -17.00
N GLY A 129 17.21 -12.34 -16.11
CA GLY A 129 17.42 -11.90 -14.73
C GLY A 129 17.94 -10.47 -14.61
N ARG A 130 18.94 -10.09 -15.43
CA ARG A 130 19.50 -8.72 -15.44
C ARG A 130 18.46 -7.65 -15.75
N ARG A 131 17.52 -7.95 -16.65
CA ARG A 131 16.51 -6.98 -17.09
C ARG A 131 15.42 -6.74 -16.05
N VAL A 132 15.17 -7.72 -15.18
CA VAL A 132 14.13 -7.64 -14.15
C VAL A 132 14.69 -7.37 -12.75
N GLU A 133 16.01 -7.34 -12.55
CA GLU A 133 16.62 -7.20 -11.22
C GLU A 133 16.27 -5.87 -10.52
N GLY A 134 16.33 -4.75 -11.23
CA GLY A 134 15.88 -3.46 -10.71
C GLY A 134 14.36 -3.43 -10.47
N PRO A 135 13.55 -3.72 -11.51
CA PRO A 135 12.10 -3.77 -11.40
C PRO A 135 11.58 -4.67 -10.29
N VAL A 136 12.17 -5.86 -10.08
CA VAL A 136 11.71 -6.80 -9.05
C VAL A 136 11.96 -6.26 -7.64
N LYS A 137 13.08 -5.58 -7.37
CA LYS A 137 13.36 -4.96 -6.06
C LYS A 137 12.28 -3.96 -5.69
N LYS A 138 11.90 -3.12 -6.65
CA LYS A 138 10.83 -2.13 -6.48
C LYS A 138 9.46 -2.82 -6.33
N LEU A 139 9.14 -3.76 -7.22
CA LEU A 139 7.84 -4.43 -7.25
C LEU A 139 7.57 -5.23 -5.97
N ILE A 140 8.59 -5.80 -5.32
CA ILE A 140 8.45 -6.45 -4.00
C ILE A 140 7.93 -5.45 -2.95
N VAL A 141 8.50 -4.26 -2.91
CA VAL A 141 8.12 -3.22 -1.94
C VAL A 141 6.73 -2.69 -2.26
N ASP A 142 6.47 -2.37 -3.52
CA ASP A 142 5.19 -1.83 -3.97
C ASP A 142 4.06 -2.84 -3.75
N PHE A 143 4.28 -4.13 -4.05
CA PHE A 143 3.26 -5.17 -3.87
C PHE A 143 2.96 -5.43 -2.39
N GLN A 144 3.97 -5.40 -1.52
CA GLN A 144 3.75 -5.44 -0.07
C GLN A 144 2.93 -4.24 0.41
N GLN A 145 3.26 -3.04 -0.08
CA GLN A 145 2.53 -1.82 0.27
C GLN A 145 1.09 -1.87 -0.24
N GLU A 146 0.85 -2.40 -1.44
CA GLU A 146 -0.48 -2.55 -2.02
C GLU A 146 -1.39 -3.43 -1.15
N MET A 147 -0.91 -4.61 -0.75
CA MET A 147 -1.66 -5.51 0.14
C MET A 147 -1.99 -4.84 1.48
N ASN A 148 -1.03 -4.11 2.05
CA ASN A 148 -1.25 -3.38 3.29
C ASN A 148 -2.25 -2.22 3.09
N ARG A 149 -2.10 -1.43 2.02
CA ARG A 149 -2.99 -0.31 1.69
C ARG A 149 -4.42 -0.79 1.52
N TYR A 150 -4.64 -1.86 0.77
CA TYR A 150 -5.97 -2.42 0.56
C TYR A 150 -6.67 -2.73 1.88
N LYS A 151 -5.99 -3.41 2.81
CA LYS A 151 -6.54 -3.69 4.16
C LYS A 151 -6.95 -2.42 4.90
N HIS A 152 -6.13 -1.37 4.83
CA HIS A 152 -6.42 -0.11 5.51
C HIS A 152 -7.60 0.61 4.86
N PHE A 153 -7.70 0.61 3.52
CA PHE A 153 -8.87 1.16 2.84
C PHE A 153 -10.17 0.45 3.26
N GLN A 154 -10.14 -0.86 3.47
CA GLN A 154 -11.29 -1.60 4.00
C GLN A 154 -11.67 -1.18 5.44
N MET A 155 -10.75 -0.64 6.25
CA MET A 155 -11.06 -0.14 7.61
C MET A 155 -11.85 1.18 7.63
N ILE A 156 -11.97 1.87 6.49
CA ILE A 156 -12.75 3.10 6.37
C ILE A 156 -13.90 2.93 5.37
N ASP A 157 -14.27 1.67 5.10
CA ASP A 157 -15.37 1.28 4.20
C ASP A 157 -15.24 1.91 2.80
N VAL A 158 -14.01 1.92 2.26
CA VAL A 158 -13.80 2.16 0.82
C VAL A 158 -14.35 0.96 0.06
N PRO A 159 -15.07 1.17 -1.06
CA PRO A 159 -15.64 0.09 -1.86
C PRO A 159 -14.65 -1.03 -2.17
N GLN A 160 -15.17 -2.25 -2.21
CA GLN A 160 -14.36 -3.40 -2.60
C GLN A 160 -13.89 -3.27 -4.04
N ARG A 161 -12.74 -3.89 -4.32
CA ARG A 161 -12.14 -3.93 -5.65
C ARG A 161 -13.00 -4.79 -6.58
N SER A 162 -13.16 -4.35 -7.83
CA SER A 162 -13.85 -5.11 -8.87
C SER A 162 -13.06 -6.36 -9.29
N GLU A 163 -13.71 -7.34 -9.92
CA GLU A 163 -13.04 -8.56 -10.37
C GLU A 163 -11.98 -8.28 -11.45
N GLU A 164 -12.19 -7.29 -12.32
CA GLU A 164 -11.23 -6.87 -13.34
C GLU A 164 -9.95 -6.35 -12.69
N ARG A 165 -10.08 -5.58 -11.62
CA ARG A 165 -8.93 -5.04 -10.88
C ARG A 165 -8.26 -6.12 -10.04
N TRP A 166 -9.01 -7.10 -9.53
CA TRP A 166 -8.41 -8.29 -8.93
C TRP A 166 -7.60 -9.12 -9.94
N LYS A 167 -8.08 -9.22 -11.18
CA LYS A 167 -7.32 -9.86 -12.25
C LYS A 167 -5.99 -9.16 -12.50
N VAL A 168 -5.97 -7.82 -12.56
CA VAL A 168 -4.72 -7.04 -12.67
C VAL A 168 -3.78 -7.32 -11.48
N PHE A 169 -4.31 -7.35 -10.25
CA PHE A 169 -3.52 -7.69 -9.06
C PHE A 169 -2.88 -9.09 -9.17
N LYS A 170 -3.64 -10.09 -9.65
CA LYS A 170 -3.13 -11.45 -9.90
C LYS A 170 -2.04 -11.45 -10.97
N GLU A 171 -2.24 -10.77 -12.09
CA GLU A 171 -1.27 -10.68 -13.18
C GLU A 171 0.06 -10.06 -12.73
N VAL A 172 -0.01 -8.98 -11.93
CA VAL A 172 1.18 -8.36 -11.30
C VAL A 172 1.87 -9.35 -10.36
N ALA A 173 1.12 -10.08 -9.53
CA ALA A 173 1.66 -11.05 -8.60
C ALA A 173 2.33 -12.25 -9.30
N GLU A 174 1.75 -12.73 -10.40
CA GLU A 174 2.35 -13.77 -11.24
C GLU A 174 3.62 -13.31 -11.93
N ALA A 175 3.62 -12.08 -12.45
CA ALA A 175 4.81 -11.46 -13.03
C ALA A 175 5.93 -11.41 -12.00
N LEU A 176 5.62 -10.93 -10.79
CA LEU A 176 6.55 -10.85 -9.68
C LEU A 176 7.12 -12.24 -9.33
N ALA A 177 6.28 -13.27 -9.21
CA ALA A 177 6.72 -14.63 -8.93
C ALA A 177 7.69 -15.17 -10.00
N LYS A 178 7.36 -14.96 -11.28
CA LYS A 178 8.22 -15.35 -12.42
C LYS A 178 9.56 -14.61 -12.38
N TRP A 179 9.55 -13.31 -12.13
CA TRP A 179 10.77 -12.50 -12.10
C TRP A 179 11.69 -12.86 -10.94
N ILE A 180 11.14 -13.14 -9.76
CA ILE A 180 11.92 -13.64 -8.62
C ILE A 180 12.69 -14.90 -9.03
N GLY A 181 12.04 -15.85 -9.71
CA GLY A 181 12.66 -17.08 -10.21
C GLY A 181 13.75 -16.88 -11.27
N LEU A 182 13.77 -15.74 -11.96
CA LEU A 182 14.80 -15.40 -12.95
C LEU A 182 16.03 -14.69 -12.34
N THR A 183 15.97 -14.33 -11.05
CA THR A 183 17.04 -13.60 -10.36
C THR A 183 17.74 -14.49 -9.33
N SER A 184 18.91 -14.03 -8.86
CA SER A 184 19.63 -14.67 -7.75
C SER A 184 18.96 -14.49 -6.38
N MET A 185 17.85 -13.76 -6.29
CA MET A 185 17.14 -13.47 -5.03
C MET A 185 16.64 -14.73 -4.32
N THR A 186 16.52 -15.85 -5.02
CA THR A 186 16.11 -17.13 -4.45
C THR A 186 17.24 -17.84 -3.72
N ALA A 187 18.50 -17.58 -4.10
CA ALA A 187 19.68 -18.17 -3.45
C ALA A 187 19.98 -17.53 -2.10
N THR A 188 19.84 -16.20 -2.02
CA THR A 188 19.98 -15.41 -0.78
C THR A 188 18.83 -14.42 -0.68
N PRO A 189 17.68 -14.83 -0.12
CA PRO A 189 16.48 -14.00 -0.07
C PRO A 189 16.67 -12.75 0.79
N PRO A 190 16.51 -11.54 0.23
CA PRO A 190 16.59 -10.31 1.00
C PRO A 190 15.42 -10.20 2.00
N ASN A 191 15.63 -9.44 3.07
CA ASN A 191 14.61 -9.28 4.13
C ASN A 191 13.30 -8.70 3.60
N GLN A 192 13.36 -7.81 2.61
CA GLN A 192 12.17 -7.25 1.95
C GLN A 192 11.35 -8.33 1.25
N LEU A 193 12.00 -9.27 0.54
CA LEU A 193 11.32 -10.39 -0.12
C LEU A 193 10.63 -11.30 0.93
N LYS A 194 11.34 -11.66 2.01
CA LYS A 194 10.76 -12.44 3.11
C LYS A 194 9.56 -11.72 3.75
N SER A 195 9.66 -10.40 3.93
CA SER A 195 8.57 -9.58 4.48
C SER A 195 7.36 -9.56 3.57
N MET A 196 7.55 -9.31 2.27
CA MET A 196 6.48 -9.32 1.28
C MET A 196 5.78 -10.67 1.21
N LEU A 197 6.53 -11.78 1.20
CA LEU A 197 5.95 -13.13 1.15
C LEU A 197 5.13 -13.46 2.41
N ARG A 198 5.59 -13.04 3.60
CA ARG A 198 4.78 -13.16 4.83
C ARG A 198 3.51 -12.33 4.75
N ALA A 199 3.59 -11.11 4.21
CA ALA A 199 2.41 -10.27 3.99
C ALA A 199 1.44 -10.93 2.99
N ALA A 200 1.94 -11.51 1.91
CA ALA A 200 1.14 -12.22 0.91
C ALA A 200 0.41 -13.43 1.50
N LYS A 201 1.08 -14.22 2.36
CA LYS A 201 0.44 -15.34 3.07
C LYS A 201 -0.71 -14.85 3.95
N ARG A 202 -0.49 -13.82 4.77
CA ARG A 202 -1.55 -13.25 5.63
C ARG A 202 -2.67 -12.62 4.82
N PHE A 203 -2.33 -11.93 3.73
CA PHE A 203 -3.32 -11.34 2.84
C PHE A 203 -4.22 -12.41 2.23
N ASN A 204 -3.67 -13.53 1.77
CA ASN A 204 -4.45 -14.63 1.20
C ASN A 204 -5.33 -15.36 2.23
N GLN A 205 -4.99 -15.30 3.52
CA GLN A 205 -5.85 -15.83 4.58
C GLN A 205 -7.10 -14.97 4.77
N GLU A 206 -6.97 -13.64 4.64
CA GLU A 206 -8.08 -12.70 4.75
C GLU A 206 -8.88 -12.56 3.44
N PHE A 207 -8.20 -12.71 2.30
CA PHE A 207 -8.79 -12.62 0.96
C PHE A 207 -8.43 -13.88 0.15
N PRO A 208 -9.17 -14.98 0.34
CA PRO A 208 -8.92 -16.24 -0.34
C PRO A 208 -8.86 -16.10 -1.86
N ASP A 209 -8.00 -16.90 -2.49
CA ASP A 209 -7.82 -16.98 -3.95
C ASP A 209 -7.43 -15.68 -4.66
N ARG A 210 -7.02 -14.63 -3.92
CA ARG A 210 -6.53 -13.37 -4.50
C ARG A 210 -5.03 -13.37 -4.77
N VAL A 211 -4.24 -14.15 -4.03
CA VAL A 211 -2.79 -14.26 -4.25
C VAL A 211 -2.48 -15.55 -5.02
N PRO A 212 -1.80 -15.49 -6.18
CA PRO A 212 -1.45 -16.68 -6.95
C PRO A 212 -0.59 -17.67 -6.16
N VAL A 213 -0.91 -18.96 -6.29
CA VAL A 213 -0.17 -20.06 -5.64
C VAL A 213 1.32 -20.03 -5.98
N LEU A 214 1.68 -19.62 -7.21
CA LEU A 214 3.08 -19.46 -7.62
C LEU A 214 3.87 -18.51 -6.72
N LEU A 215 3.25 -17.41 -6.29
CA LEU A 215 3.89 -16.47 -5.36
C LEU A 215 3.92 -17.05 -3.94
N LEU A 216 2.86 -17.74 -3.51
CA LEU A 216 2.78 -18.36 -2.20
C LEU A 216 3.76 -19.53 -2.01
N ARG A 217 4.11 -20.26 -3.07
CA ARG A 217 5.14 -21.31 -3.04
C ARG A 217 6.52 -20.75 -2.65
N ASN A 218 6.79 -19.48 -2.94
CA ASN A 218 8.03 -18.83 -2.52
C ASN A 218 8.04 -18.51 -1.01
N VAL A 219 6.92 -18.56 -0.30
CA VAL A 219 6.86 -18.35 1.16
C VAL A 219 7.65 -19.44 1.89
N GLY A 220 7.70 -20.65 1.32
CA GLY A 220 8.45 -21.80 1.84
C GLY A 220 9.87 -21.93 1.31
N MET A 221 10.50 -20.85 0.80
CA MET A 221 11.83 -20.87 0.17
C MET A 221 12.92 -21.59 1.02
N ARG A 222 13.01 -22.91 0.84
CA ARG A 222 14.24 -23.70 0.71
C ARG A 222 14.46 -23.93 -0.79
N LEU A 223 14.95 -22.93 -1.52
CA LEU A 223 15.23 -23.09 -2.95
C LEU A 223 16.64 -23.64 -3.18
N ARG A 224 16.79 -24.96 -3.09
CA ARG A 224 17.81 -25.68 -3.86
C ARG A 224 17.14 -26.28 -5.09
N ILE A 225 17.16 -25.58 -6.21
CA ILE A 225 17.07 -26.24 -7.52
C ILE A 225 18.04 -25.54 -8.48
N CYS A 226 19.34 -25.73 -8.24
CA CYS A 226 20.27 -25.80 -9.35
C CYS A 226 20.04 -27.14 -10.05
N ARG A 227 19.05 -27.24 -10.95
CA ARG A 227 19.13 -28.25 -12.02
C ARG A 227 20.15 -27.75 -13.04
N ARG A 228 21.43 -27.81 -12.69
CA ARG A 228 22.48 -27.94 -13.70
C ARG A 228 22.22 -29.27 -14.39
N ARG A 229 21.65 -29.22 -15.59
CA ARG A 229 21.68 -30.36 -16.51
C ARG A 229 23.16 -30.68 -16.74
N HIS A 230 23.67 -31.71 -16.09
CA HIS A 230 24.89 -32.38 -16.52
C HIS A 230 24.63 -32.86 -17.96
N LYS A 231 25.32 -32.27 -18.93
CA LYS A 231 25.48 -32.93 -20.23
C LYS A 231 26.35 -34.17 -19.98
N PRO A 232 25.94 -35.38 -20.36
CA PRO A 232 26.87 -36.49 -20.41
C PRO A 232 27.93 -36.15 -21.45
N ALA A 233 29.20 -36.26 -21.06
CA ALA A 233 30.33 -36.12 -21.95
C ALA A 233 30.18 -37.14 -23.09
N LYS A 234 30.21 -36.65 -24.33
CA LYS A 234 30.40 -37.50 -25.51
C LYS A 234 31.76 -38.19 -25.35
N LYS A 235 31.76 -39.50 -25.10
CA LYS A 235 32.94 -40.33 -25.39
C LYS A 235 33.10 -40.35 -26.91
N SER A 236 34.09 -39.60 -27.39
CA SER A 236 34.65 -39.75 -28.72
C SER A 236 35.18 -41.18 -28.87
N LYS A 237 34.66 -41.89 -29.86
CA LYS A 237 35.33 -43.06 -30.43
C LYS A 237 36.63 -42.59 -31.05
N THR A 238 37.76 -43.15 -30.64
CA THR A 238 39.02 -43.07 -31.39
C THR A 238 39.16 -44.37 -32.19
N PRO A 239 39.45 -44.31 -33.50
CA PRO A 239 39.74 -45.49 -34.31
C PRO A 239 41.24 -45.82 -34.28
N GLY A 240 41.57 -47.11 -34.33
CA GLY A 240 42.78 -47.67 -34.95
C GLY A 240 44.08 -47.64 -34.15
N LYS A 241 44.53 -48.81 -33.70
CA LYS A 241 45.49 -49.66 -34.43
C LYS A 241 45.31 -51.11 -34.03
#